data_AF-A0A9E0N7C0-F1
#
_entry.id   AF-A0A9E0N7C0-F1
#
_cell.length_a   1.000
_cell.length_b   1.000
_cell.length_c   1.000
_cell.angle_alpha   90.00
_cell.angle_beta   90.00
_cell.angle_gamma   90.00
#
_symmetry.space_group_name_H-M   'P 1'
#
loop_
_entity.id
_entity.type
_entity.pdbx_description
1 polymer ?
#
loop_
_entity_poly.entity_id
_entity_poly.type
_entity_poly.pdbx_seq_one_letter_code
_entity_poly.pdbx_strand_id
1 'polypeptide(L)'
;MRAPAAAIGALAAVLVGLSPARADEPPEPVDPLPEPATASGQVVLAAGARWSWAIAHAPRLERQLGVVVLAELDRAAGRRPHGALITGEPVVAPPGWPIAAAGPHQGPAPLAASDDDGRCGCATRLPRRPDQRVAVLWASTTFRVDQLATPARVLVVRVRYRDGLIIHVNGLEVARRGIDGAGLAAAPRGPEWEELYVPVAPGLLRAGDNQLAVEVRPSGRSVAPSLELELRARAAPQVIRGPVLARPRPDQAVVDVETDVPTALEVRWGRVGAATSTLGSRGRLHRVTLPGLVVGAAYQYQVVAGGVPGPVVRFAGPVGPGTPVRLAVYGDVRGGHGTHGKLVELMRGDAPHAVIATGDLVLRGSDDGDWQRFFAVAGPLLAELPFYPAMGNHDLGRGAADGRRFTDRFVLPAGPPDRPEGGGWYAVDVGDVHLVVLDSGAYELASQRSWLEADLVAARARGVRAIIAATHDGPWSRGIHGGSELARREIVPLLVRHRVDLLLSGHDHLYQRGRADGLNYLVSGGGGASLYPVKCGVRGRPRCRVDDGATLARSAHHYLLVTVGARQLELCPRLLDGSPLEPCTTLALAAPAPTPAPP
;
A
#
# COMPACT_ATOMS: atom_id res chain seq x y z
N MET A 1 37.09 28.75 -38.32
CA MET A 1 36.89 29.69 -37.19
C MET A 1 35.47 29.52 -36.70
N ARG A 2 35.30 29.36 -35.39
CA ARG A 2 34.06 28.95 -34.71
C ARG A 2 33.06 30.11 -34.64
N ALA A 3 31.78 29.81 -34.83
CA ALA A 3 30.66 30.66 -34.41
C ALA A 3 30.36 30.42 -32.91
N PRO A 4 29.91 31.43 -32.15
CA PRO A 4 29.59 31.26 -30.73
C PRO A 4 28.16 30.72 -30.56
N ALA A 5 28.03 29.81 -29.60
CA ALA A 5 26.76 29.25 -29.14
C ALA A 5 26.10 30.20 -28.12
N ALA A 6 24.77 30.32 -28.20
CA ALA A 6 23.96 30.93 -27.14
C ALA A 6 22.76 30.02 -26.81
N ALA A 7 22.82 29.50 -25.57
CA ALA A 7 21.74 29.19 -24.63
C ALA A 7 20.54 28.34 -25.10
N ILE A 8 20.64 27.02 -24.86
CA ILE A 8 19.48 26.18 -24.52
C ILE A 8 19.55 25.95 -23.00
N GLY A 9 18.50 26.38 -22.31
CA GLY A 9 18.34 26.25 -20.86
C GLY A 9 18.31 24.79 -20.43
N ALA A 10 19.22 24.44 -19.51
CA ALA A 10 19.25 23.15 -18.85
C ALA A 10 18.13 23.09 -17.79
N LEU A 11 17.12 22.25 -18.04
CA LEU A 11 16.24 21.72 -17.00
C LEU A 11 17.09 20.77 -16.14
N ALA A 12 17.56 21.23 -14.99
CA ALA A 12 18.20 20.37 -14.01
C ALA A 12 17.12 19.49 -13.36
N ALA A 13 16.97 18.26 -13.86
CA ALA A 13 16.30 17.21 -13.11
C ALA A 13 17.14 16.93 -11.85
N VAL A 14 16.66 17.40 -10.71
CA VAL A 14 17.20 17.04 -9.40
C VAL A 14 16.89 15.55 -9.19
N LEU A 15 17.85 14.70 -9.55
CA LEU A 15 17.92 13.31 -9.13
C LEU A 15 18.10 13.32 -7.60
N VAL A 16 16.98 13.28 -6.89
CA VAL A 16 16.95 12.97 -5.45
C VAL A 16 17.53 11.57 -5.29
N GLY A 17 18.78 11.51 -4.84
CA GLY A 17 19.47 10.27 -4.51
C GLY A 17 18.84 9.65 -3.28
N LEU A 18 17.89 8.75 -3.48
CA LEU A 18 17.40 7.85 -2.45
C LEU A 18 17.88 6.45 -2.77
N SER A 19 18.42 5.79 -1.75
CA SER A 19 18.87 4.40 -1.87
C SER A 19 17.75 3.56 -2.47
N PRO A 20 17.99 2.82 -3.57
CA PRO A 20 17.10 1.71 -3.89
C PRO A 20 17.04 0.79 -2.67
N ALA A 21 15.93 0.09 -2.47
CA ALA A 21 15.85 -1.03 -1.52
C ALA A 21 17.15 -1.83 -1.65
N ARG A 22 17.95 -1.90 -0.58
CA ARG A 22 19.29 -2.49 -0.66
C ARG A 22 19.12 -3.93 -1.13
N ALA A 23 19.96 -4.34 -2.08
CA ALA A 23 19.97 -5.69 -2.66
C ALA A 23 20.25 -6.83 -1.65
N ASP A 24 20.36 -6.51 -0.35
CA ASP A 24 20.72 -7.40 0.74
C ASP A 24 19.53 -7.80 1.65
N GLU A 25 18.30 -7.32 1.38
CA GLU A 25 17.12 -7.83 2.10
C GLU A 25 16.72 -9.22 1.58
N PRO A 26 16.54 -10.23 2.47
CA PRO A 26 15.99 -11.51 2.05
C PRO A 26 14.56 -11.32 1.49
N PRO A 27 14.15 -12.12 0.49
CA PRO A 27 12.79 -12.03 -0.06
C PRO A 27 11.77 -12.24 1.06
N GLU A 28 10.87 -11.27 1.20
CA GLU A 28 9.90 -11.30 2.29
C GLU A 28 8.74 -12.26 1.99
N PRO A 29 8.39 -13.15 2.93
CA PRO A 29 7.17 -13.92 2.83
C PRO A 29 5.96 -12.99 2.92
N VAL A 30 4.95 -13.28 2.10
CA VAL A 30 3.68 -12.55 2.10
C VAL A 30 2.56 -13.48 2.56
N ASP A 31 1.83 -13.06 3.57
CA ASP A 31 0.65 -13.76 4.05
C ASP A 31 -0.46 -13.64 3.00
N PRO A 32 -1.12 -14.74 2.61
CA PRO A 32 -2.31 -14.63 1.77
C PRO A 32 -3.41 -13.88 2.52
N LEU A 33 -4.10 -12.96 1.84
CA LEU A 33 -5.37 -12.47 2.38
C LEU A 33 -6.37 -13.63 2.47
N PRO A 34 -7.21 -13.65 3.52
CA PRO A 34 -8.40 -14.50 3.49
C PRO A 34 -9.24 -14.17 2.25
N GLU A 35 -9.87 -15.17 1.65
CA GLU A 35 -10.69 -14.94 0.46
C GLU A 35 -11.81 -13.95 0.78
N PRO A 36 -11.89 -12.80 0.08
CA PRO A 36 -13.03 -11.90 0.27
C PRO A 36 -14.31 -12.64 -0.11
N ALA A 37 -15.32 -12.56 0.74
CA ALA A 37 -16.63 -13.12 0.47
C ALA A 37 -17.16 -12.59 -0.87
N THR A 38 -17.81 -13.46 -1.66
CA THR A 38 -18.48 -13.07 -2.90
C THR A 38 -19.47 -11.94 -2.59
N ALA A 39 -19.21 -10.73 -3.08
CA ALA A 39 -20.08 -9.60 -2.81
C ALA A 39 -21.45 -9.83 -3.45
N SER A 40 -22.52 -9.48 -2.74
CA SER A 40 -23.90 -9.60 -3.24
C SER A 40 -24.08 -8.88 -4.59
N GLY A 41 -24.73 -9.53 -5.55
CA GLY A 41 -24.99 -8.96 -6.88
C GLY A 41 -23.87 -9.16 -7.90
N GLN A 42 -22.84 -9.96 -7.58
CA GLN A 42 -21.86 -10.46 -8.54
C GLN A 42 -22.40 -11.70 -9.27
N VAL A 43 -22.23 -11.74 -10.59
CA VAL A 43 -22.44 -12.95 -11.40
C VAL A 43 -21.09 -13.48 -11.82
N VAL A 44 -20.83 -14.75 -11.50
CA VAL A 44 -19.61 -15.45 -11.90
C VAL A 44 -19.75 -15.84 -13.38
N LEU A 45 -18.85 -15.34 -14.22
CA LEU A 45 -18.89 -15.55 -15.67
C LEU A 45 -18.01 -16.73 -16.12
N ALA A 46 -16.91 -17.01 -15.41
CA ALA A 46 -15.93 -18.00 -15.85
C ALA A 46 -15.18 -18.73 -14.73
N ALA A 47 -15.73 -18.84 -13.50
CA ALA A 47 -15.10 -19.71 -12.49
C ALA A 47 -15.16 -21.17 -12.94
N GLY A 48 -14.02 -21.86 -12.89
CA GLY A 48 -13.94 -23.27 -13.30
C GLY A 48 -14.24 -23.52 -14.79
N ALA A 49 -14.18 -22.49 -15.63
CA ALA A 49 -14.36 -22.63 -17.07
C ALA A 49 -13.33 -23.61 -17.67
N ARG A 50 -13.65 -24.19 -18.83
CA ARG A 50 -12.66 -24.94 -19.60
C ARG A 50 -11.70 -23.95 -20.27
N TRP A 51 -10.42 -24.13 -20.01
CA TRP A 51 -9.37 -23.28 -20.55
C TRP A 51 -8.61 -24.02 -21.64
N SER A 52 -8.32 -23.29 -22.72
CA SER A 52 -7.31 -23.65 -23.69
C SER A 52 -6.01 -22.95 -23.30
N TRP A 53 -4.93 -23.70 -23.13
CA TRP A 53 -3.65 -23.15 -22.70
C TRP A 53 -2.45 -23.77 -23.42
N ALA A 54 -1.35 -23.02 -23.46
CA ALA A 54 -0.07 -23.44 -24.00
C ALA A 54 1.08 -22.93 -23.13
N ILE A 55 2.13 -23.75 -23.02
CA ILE A 55 3.40 -23.36 -22.40
C ILE A 55 4.49 -23.36 -23.46
N ALA A 56 5.18 -22.24 -23.60
CA ALA A 56 6.27 -22.07 -24.56
C ALA A 56 7.63 -22.02 -23.87
N HIS A 57 8.61 -22.73 -24.43
CA HIS A 57 9.99 -22.80 -23.91
C HIS A 57 11.01 -22.41 -24.98
N ALA A 58 11.92 -21.45 -24.71
CA ALA A 58 13.08 -21.18 -25.57
C ALA A 58 14.12 -20.22 -24.94
N PRO A 59 15.40 -20.24 -25.37
CA PRO A 59 16.41 -19.24 -25.00
C PRO A 59 16.20 -17.82 -25.58
N ARG A 60 15.38 -17.65 -26.63
CA ARG A 60 15.14 -16.37 -27.34
C ARG A 60 13.70 -15.83 -27.23
N LEU A 61 12.89 -16.42 -26.35
CA LEU A 61 11.42 -16.21 -26.28
C LEU A 61 11.02 -14.74 -26.09
N GLU A 62 11.85 -13.96 -25.39
CA GLU A 62 11.59 -12.56 -24.98
C GLU A 62 11.18 -11.60 -26.11
N ARG A 63 11.64 -11.81 -27.35
CA ARG A 63 11.28 -10.94 -28.49
C ARG A 63 10.07 -11.44 -29.31
N GLN A 64 9.72 -12.72 -29.19
CA GLN A 64 8.70 -13.36 -30.02
C GLN A 64 7.31 -13.35 -29.35
N LEU A 65 7.26 -13.22 -28.02
CA LEU A 65 6.00 -13.19 -27.26
C LEU A 65 5.04 -12.09 -27.72
N GLY A 66 5.55 -10.87 -27.97
CA GLY A 66 4.72 -9.77 -28.46
C GLY A 66 4.02 -10.08 -29.79
N VAL A 67 4.66 -10.85 -30.68
CA VAL A 67 4.10 -11.23 -31.99
C VAL A 67 3.03 -12.31 -31.85
N VAL A 68 3.25 -13.30 -30.98
CA VAL A 68 2.27 -14.38 -30.73
C VAL A 68 0.98 -13.81 -30.14
N VAL A 69 1.10 -12.92 -29.15
CA VAL A 69 -0.05 -12.27 -28.51
C VAL A 69 -0.87 -11.51 -29.54
N LEU A 70 -0.23 -10.66 -30.35
CA LEU A 70 -0.93 -9.89 -31.40
C LEU A 70 -1.68 -10.81 -32.39
N ALA A 71 -1.08 -11.94 -32.77
CA ALA A 71 -1.71 -12.89 -33.68
C ALA A 71 -2.93 -13.60 -33.06
N GLU A 72 -2.88 -13.95 -31.78
CA GLU A 72 -4.02 -14.52 -31.05
C GLU A 72 -5.13 -13.48 -30.81
N LEU A 73 -4.77 -12.22 -30.50
CA LEU A 73 -5.72 -11.11 -30.36
C LEU A 73 -6.44 -10.80 -31.67
N ASP A 74 -5.76 -10.90 -32.81
CA ASP A 74 -6.41 -10.75 -34.11
C ASP A 74 -7.39 -11.88 -34.39
N ARG A 75 -7.04 -13.14 -34.07
CA ARG A 75 -7.99 -14.26 -34.19
C ARG A 75 -9.19 -14.11 -33.25
N ALA A 76 -8.95 -13.71 -32.01
CA ALA A 76 -9.99 -13.37 -31.03
C ALA A 76 -10.96 -12.29 -31.54
N ALA A 77 -10.42 -11.30 -32.25
CA ALA A 77 -11.19 -10.22 -32.84
C ALA A 77 -11.87 -10.59 -34.17
N GLY A 78 -11.71 -11.81 -34.68
CA GLY A 78 -12.17 -12.21 -36.02
C GLY A 78 -11.42 -11.53 -37.16
N ARG A 79 -10.27 -10.91 -36.87
CA ARG A 79 -9.39 -10.26 -37.85
C ARG A 79 -8.38 -11.27 -38.40
N ARG A 80 -7.91 -11.05 -39.63
CA ARG A 80 -6.76 -11.79 -40.14
C ARG A 80 -5.51 -11.27 -39.43
N PRO A 81 -4.70 -12.14 -38.79
CA PRO A 81 -3.49 -11.70 -38.12
C PRO A 81 -2.54 -11.03 -39.10
N HIS A 82 -2.06 -9.84 -38.77
CA HIS A 82 -0.98 -9.18 -39.53
C HIS A 82 0.31 -10.01 -39.36
N GLY A 83 0.58 -10.90 -40.32
CA GLY A 83 1.87 -11.58 -40.44
C GLY A 83 2.18 -12.61 -39.36
N ALA A 84 1.30 -13.59 -39.15
CA ALA A 84 1.65 -15.00 -38.92
C ALA A 84 0.34 -15.80 -38.72
N LEU A 85 0.07 -16.71 -39.66
CA LEU A 85 -0.98 -17.72 -39.53
C LEU A 85 -0.63 -18.67 -38.39
N ILE A 86 -1.53 -18.81 -37.40
CA ILE A 86 -1.64 -20.06 -36.62
C ILE A 86 -3.13 -20.43 -36.61
N THR A 87 -3.65 -20.86 -37.75
CA THR A 87 -5.03 -21.35 -37.80
C THR A 87 -5.08 -22.80 -37.29
N GLY A 88 -5.93 -23.04 -36.29
CA GLY A 88 -6.86 -24.19 -36.18
C GLY A 88 -6.37 -25.64 -36.14
N GLU A 89 -5.13 -25.97 -36.46
CA GLU A 89 -4.60 -27.35 -36.55
C GLU A 89 -3.29 -27.48 -35.74
N PRO A 90 -2.92 -28.68 -35.27
CA PRO A 90 -1.91 -28.86 -34.23
C PRO A 90 -0.57 -28.22 -34.61
N VAL A 91 0.08 -27.64 -33.60
CA VAL A 91 1.38 -26.96 -33.71
C VAL A 91 2.41 -27.90 -34.34
N VAL A 92 2.69 -27.75 -35.63
CA VAL A 92 3.87 -28.31 -36.28
C VAL A 92 4.86 -27.18 -36.52
N ALA A 93 6.01 -27.28 -35.85
CA ALA A 93 7.04 -26.25 -35.84
C ALA A 93 7.78 -26.14 -37.21
N PRO A 94 8.20 -24.92 -37.64
CA PRO A 94 9.02 -24.76 -38.84
C PRO A 94 10.39 -25.46 -38.75
N PRO A 95 11.02 -25.82 -39.88
CA PRO A 95 12.36 -26.41 -39.88
C PRO A 95 13.37 -25.50 -39.16
N GLY A 96 14.02 -26.03 -38.11
CA GLY A 96 15.00 -25.30 -37.30
C GLY A 96 14.46 -24.68 -36.00
N TRP A 97 13.19 -24.89 -35.67
CA TRP A 97 12.63 -24.57 -34.35
C TRP A 97 12.79 -25.73 -33.36
N PRO A 98 13.54 -25.57 -32.25
CA PRO A 98 13.49 -26.50 -31.14
C PRO A 98 12.33 -26.10 -30.22
N ILE A 99 11.09 -26.44 -30.57
CA ILE A 99 10.03 -26.51 -29.55
C ILE A 99 9.77 -27.96 -29.19
N ALA A 100 9.89 -28.24 -27.90
CA ALA A 100 9.07 -29.24 -27.25
C ALA A 100 7.84 -28.55 -26.64
N ALA A 101 7.10 -27.76 -27.42
CA ALA A 101 5.78 -27.32 -27.01
C ALA A 101 4.88 -28.55 -27.10
N ALA A 102 4.39 -29.01 -25.97
CA ALA A 102 3.21 -29.85 -26.00
C ALA A 102 2.07 -29.04 -26.63
N GLY A 103 1.29 -29.66 -27.51
CA GLY A 103 0.19 -28.99 -28.22
C GLY A 103 -0.81 -28.32 -27.27
N PRO A 104 -1.75 -27.52 -27.79
CA PRO A 104 -2.75 -26.85 -26.96
C PRO A 104 -3.46 -27.87 -26.07
N HIS A 105 -3.44 -27.63 -24.77
CA HIS A 105 -4.08 -28.48 -23.79
C HIS A 105 -5.44 -27.90 -23.42
N GLN A 106 -6.40 -28.77 -23.11
CA GLN A 106 -7.69 -28.40 -22.56
C GLN A 106 -7.84 -28.95 -21.15
N GLY A 107 -8.31 -28.13 -20.21
CA GLY A 107 -8.56 -28.57 -18.85
C GLY A 107 -9.12 -27.46 -17.95
N PRO A 108 -9.48 -27.78 -16.69
CA PRO A 108 -9.65 -26.76 -15.66
C PRO A 108 -8.30 -26.05 -15.43
N ALA A 109 -8.30 -24.74 -15.16
CA ALA A 109 -7.07 -24.03 -14.78
C ALA A 109 -6.61 -24.51 -13.39
N PRO A 110 -5.46 -25.21 -13.28
CA PRO A 110 -4.44 -24.68 -12.37
C PRO A 110 -3.01 -25.08 -12.76
N LEU A 111 -2.10 -24.11 -12.88
CA LEU A 111 -0.66 -24.35 -13.02
C LEU A 111 0.05 -23.50 -11.97
N ALA A 112 0.70 -24.11 -10.99
CA ALA A 112 1.52 -23.47 -9.99
C ALA A 112 2.63 -24.46 -9.59
N ALA A 113 3.88 -24.01 -9.56
CA ALA A 113 5.02 -24.81 -9.17
C ALA A 113 5.24 -24.78 -7.65
N SER A 114 5.69 -25.90 -7.07
CA SER A 114 6.39 -25.92 -5.78
C SER A 114 7.81 -26.44 -5.97
N ASP A 115 8.70 -25.84 -5.21
CA ASP A 115 10.09 -26.22 -4.99
C ASP A 115 10.14 -27.14 -3.75
N ASP A 116 11.30 -27.71 -3.44
CA ASP A 116 11.46 -28.90 -2.59
C ASP A 116 11.06 -28.73 -1.08
N ASP A 117 10.59 -27.56 -0.65
CA ASP A 117 10.27 -27.23 0.76
C ASP A 117 8.75 -27.18 1.11
N GLY A 118 7.86 -27.61 0.21
CA GLY A 118 6.59 -28.21 0.63
C GLY A 118 5.45 -27.33 1.18
N ARG A 119 5.18 -26.14 0.64
CA ARG A 119 3.89 -25.44 0.90
C ARG A 119 3.25 -24.80 -0.35
N CYS A 120 2.41 -25.56 -1.05
CA CYS A 120 1.00 -25.28 -1.42
C CYS A 120 0.51 -26.36 -2.41
N GLY A 121 -0.66 -26.95 -2.15
CA GLY A 121 -1.18 -28.13 -2.86
C GLY A 121 -2.21 -27.84 -3.96
N CYS A 122 -1.89 -26.97 -4.93
CA CYS A 122 -2.84 -26.61 -6.00
C CYS A 122 -2.14 -26.44 -7.36
N ALA A 123 -1.86 -27.54 -8.11
CA ALA A 123 -1.79 -27.59 -9.59
C ALA A 123 -1.02 -28.80 -10.15
N THR A 124 -1.32 -29.14 -11.40
CA THR A 124 -0.74 -30.21 -12.22
C THR A 124 0.80 -30.12 -12.37
N ARG A 125 1.53 -31.23 -12.15
CA ARG A 125 3.00 -31.31 -12.34
C ARG A 125 3.38 -31.13 -13.82
N LEU A 126 4.21 -30.12 -14.12
CA LEU A 126 4.92 -30.03 -15.39
C LEU A 126 6.19 -30.90 -15.34
N PRO A 127 6.56 -31.62 -16.43
CA PRO A 127 7.79 -32.39 -16.45
C PRO A 127 9.02 -31.48 -16.36
N ARG A 128 9.96 -31.78 -15.45
CA ARG A 128 11.29 -31.12 -15.40
C ARG A 128 12.03 -31.42 -16.72
N ARG A 129 12.27 -30.40 -17.54
CA ARG A 129 13.13 -30.48 -18.72
C ARG A 129 14.40 -29.63 -18.49
N PRO A 130 15.57 -30.25 -18.27
CA PRO A 130 16.79 -29.55 -17.86
C PRO A 130 17.38 -28.59 -18.91
N ASP A 131 16.86 -28.60 -20.14
CA ASP A 131 17.31 -27.78 -21.28
C ASP A 131 16.45 -26.53 -21.55
N GLN A 132 15.28 -26.43 -20.90
CA GLN A 132 14.33 -25.34 -21.13
C GLN A 132 14.54 -24.20 -20.13
N ARG A 133 14.93 -23.02 -20.65
CA ARG A 133 15.40 -21.89 -19.81
C ARG A 133 14.38 -20.78 -19.56
N VAL A 134 13.16 -20.83 -20.09
CA VAL A 134 12.08 -19.87 -19.79
C VAL A 134 10.77 -20.60 -20.07
N ALA A 135 9.75 -20.47 -19.22
CA ALA A 135 8.40 -20.96 -19.47
C ALA A 135 7.41 -19.80 -19.42
N VAL A 136 6.61 -19.60 -20.47
CA VAL A 136 5.52 -18.61 -20.49
C VAL A 136 4.20 -19.33 -20.63
N LEU A 137 3.18 -18.87 -19.89
CA LEU A 137 1.83 -19.42 -19.94
C LEU A 137 0.90 -18.48 -20.71
N TRP A 138 0.19 -19.03 -21.68
CA TRP A 138 -1.00 -18.41 -22.28
C TRP A 138 -2.23 -19.24 -21.96
N ALA A 139 -3.29 -18.59 -21.50
CA ALA A 139 -4.57 -19.24 -21.18
C ALA A 139 -5.73 -18.41 -21.76
N SER A 140 -6.72 -19.07 -22.37
CA SER A 140 -7.94 -18.41 -22.82
C SER A 140 -9.19 -19.25 -22.58
N THR A 141 -10.31 -18.56 -22.41
CA THR A 141 -11.63 -19.17 -22.30
C THR A 141 -12.68 -18.25 -22.92
N THR A 142 -13.88 -18.76 -23.12
CA THR A 142 -15.04 -17.97 -23.55
C THR A 142 -16.05 -17.83 -22.42
N PHE A 143 -16.78 -16.73 -22.41
CA PHE A 143 -17.87 -16.48 -21.47
C PHE A 143 -19.02 -15.77 -22.17
N ARG A 144 -20.21 -15.88 -21.60
CA ARG A 144 -21.44 -15.34 -22.19
C ARG A 144 -22.03 -14.22 -21.33
N VAL A 145 -22.44 -13.14 -21.98
CA VAL A 145 -22.94 -11.92 -21.30
C VAL A 145 -24.48 -11.82 -21.34
N ASP A 146 -25.14 -12.59 -22.20
CA ASP A 146 -26.62 -12.67 -22.26
C ASP A 146 -27.26 -13.29 -21.01
N GLN A 147 -26.47 -13.89 -20.12
CA GLN A 147 -26.92 -14.44 -18.83
C GLN A 147 -27.08 -13.37 -17.72
N LEU A 148 -26.74 -12.11 -17.99
CA LEU A 148 -26.83 -11.04 -17.00
C LEU A 148 -28.22 -10.39 -17.02
N ALA A 149 -28.95 -10.45 -15.90
CA ALA A 149 -30.26 -9.80 -15.74
C ALA A 149 -30.22 -8.27 -15.93
N THR A 150 -29.05 -7.66 -15.71
CA THR A 150 -28.78 -6.23 -15.88
C THR A 150 -27.42 -6.04 -16.55
N PRO A 151 -27.25 -5.04 -17.43
CA PRO A 151 -25.98 -4.79 -18.10
C PRO A 151 -24.81 -4.65 -17.12
N ALA A 152 -23.72 -5.40 -17.37
CA ALA A 152 -22.49 -5.24 -16.60
C ALA A 152 -21.94 -3.83 -16.80
N ARG A 153 -21.64 -3.14 -15.70
CA ARG A 153 -20.87 -1.89 -15.68
C ARG A 153 -19.40 -2.12 -15.39
N VAL A 154 -19.08 -3.20 -14.68
CA VAL A 154 -17.72 -3.55 -14.26
C VAL A 154 -17.51 -5.05 -14.43
N LEU A 155 -16.38 -5.43 -15.03
CA LEU A 155 -15.82 -6.77 -14.91
C LEU A 155 -14.83 -6.77 -13.75
N VAL A 156 -14.94 -7.76 -12.87
CA VAL A 156 -13.98 -7.98 -11.78
C VAL A 156 -13.18 -9.22 -12.12
N VAL A 157 -11.89 -9.04 -12.40
CA VAL A 157 -10.96 -10.15 -12.60
C VAL A 157 -10.24 -10.40 -11.30
N ARG A 158 -10.61 -11.48 -10.61
CA ARG A 158 -9.90 -11.98 -9.44
C ARG A 158 -8.81 -12.89 -9.96
N VAL A 159 -7.55 -12.57 -9.67
CA VAL A 159 -6.42 -13.30 -10.25
C VAL A 159 -5.33 -13.50 -9.21
N ARG A 160 -4.73 -14.69 -9.23
CA ARG A 160 -3.53 -15.06 -8.50
C ARG A 160 -2.52 -15.62 -9.49
N TYR A 161 -1.34 -15.03 -9.55
CA TYR A 161 -0.34 -15.38 -10.56
C TYR A 161 1.09 -15.10 -10.08
N ARG A 162 2.10 -15.57 -10.81
CA ARG A 162 3.52 -15.26 -10.53
C ARG A 162 4.12 -14.32 -11.56
N ASP A 163 4.89 -13.36 -11.07
CA ASP A 163 5.73 -12.41 -11.81
C ASP A 163 4.96 -11.38 -12.65
N GLY A 164 4.69 -11.68 -13.93
CA GLY A 164 4.07 -10.75 -14.88
C GLY A 164 2.72 -11.24 -15.39
N LEU A 165 1.78 -10.32 -15.62
CA LEU A 165 0.43 -10.64 -16.10
C LEU A 165 -0.02 -9.64 -17.18
N ILE A 166 -0.68 -10.14 -18.22
CA ILE A 166 -1.46 -9.33 -19.18
C ILE A 166 -2.82 -10.00 -19.38
N ILE A 167 -3.91 -9.22 -19.32
CA ILE A 167 -5.27 -9.71 -19.52
C ILE A 167 -5.91 -8.96 -20.68
N HIS A 168 -6.59 -9.74 -21.54
CA HIS A 168 -7.35 -9.23 -22.67
C HIS A 168 -8.79 -9.70 -22.63
N VAL A 169 -9.70 -8.81 -23.00
CA VAL A 169 -11.11 -9.13 -23.24
C VAL A 169 -11.42 -8.79 -24.69
N ASN A 170 -11.87 -9.78 -25.47
CA ASN A 170 -12.17 -9.63 -26.90
C ASN A 170 -11.05 -8.97 -27.73
N GLY A 171 -9.79 -9.28 -27.39
CA GLY A 171 -8.62 -8.73 -28.09
C GLY A 171 -8.13 -7.37 -27.55
N LEU A 172 -8.85 -6.74 -26.62
CA LEU A 172 -8.46 -5.48 -26.00
C LEU A 172 -7.72 -5.74 -24.69
N GLU A 173 -6.51 -5.19 -24.53
CA GLU A 173 -5.77 -5.25 -23.26
C GLU A 173 -6.54 -4.45 -22.20
N VAL A 174 -6.91 -5.11 -21.11
CA VAL A 174 -7.67 -4.49 -19.99
C VAL A 174 -6.84 -4.38 -18.72
N ALA A 175 -5.76 -5.16 -18.60
CA ALA A 175 -4.84 -5.06 -17.49
C ALA A 175 -3.44 -5.57 -17.86
N ARG A 176 -2.43 -4.94 -17.26
CA ARG A 176 -1.02 -5.33 -17.33
C ARG A 176 -0.38 -5.11 -15.97
N ARG A 177 0.51 -6.01 -15.59
CA ARG A 177 1.24 -5.97 -14.33
C ARG A 177 2.65 -6.51 -14.50
N GLY A 178 3.63 -5.74 -14.01
CA GLY A 178 5.02 -6.18 -13.91
C GLY A 178 5.72 -6.50 -15.23
N ILE A 179 5.20 -6.05 -16.38
CA ILE A 179 5.78 -6.33 -17.70
C ILE A 179 5.99 -5.02 -18.46
N ASP A 180 7.24 -4.70 -18.75
CA ASP A 180 7.62 -3.54 -19.55
C ASP A 180 7.87 -3.97 -21.00
N GLY A 181 6.98 -3.53 -21.89
CA GLY A 181 7.06 -3.86 -23.31
C GLY A 181 6.87 -5.36 -23.62
N ALA A 182 7.74 -5.90 -24.47
CA ALA A 182 7.60 -7.25 -25.02
C ALA A 182 8.33 -8.35 -24.24
N GLY A 183 9.16 -7.99 -23.25
CA GLY A 183 10.04 -8.91 -22.54
C GLY A 183 9.40 -9.70 -21.40
N LEU A 184 10.26 -10.30 -20.57
CA LEU A 184 9.90 -10.94 -19.30
C LEU A 184 9.31 -9.95 -18.28
N ALA A 185 8.80 -10.48 -17.18
CA ALA A 185 8.41 -9.63 -16.07
C ALA A 185 9.65 -8.91 -15.48
N ALA A 186 9.46 -7.66 -15.07
CA ALA A 186 10.53 -6.80 -14.56
C ALA A 186 11.08 -7.28 -13.20
N ALA A 187 10.23 -7.90 -12.38
CA ALA A 187 10.60 -8.38 -11.05
C ALA A 187 9.69 -9.55 -10.61
N PRO A 188 10.13 -10.36 -9.63
CA PRO A 188 9.27 -11.35 -9.00
C PRO A 188 8.02 -10.74 -8.34
N ARG A 189 6.88 -11.43 -8.43
CA ARG A 189 5.61 -11.03 -7.78
C ARG A 189 4.76 -12.24 -7.41
N GLY A 190 4.17 -12.21 -6.22
CA GLY A 190 3.15 -13.18 -5.79
C GLY A 190 3.69 -14.62 -5.63
N PRO A 191 2.81 -15.64 -5.62
CA PRO A 191 1.40 -15.57 -5.98
C PRO A 191 0.49 -15.05 -4.84
N GLU A 192 -0.15 -13.92 -5.07
CA GLU A 192 -1.17 -13.34 -4.20
C GLU A 192 -2.43 -13.04 -5.00
N TRP A 193 -3.60 -13.12 -4.36
CA TRP A 193 -4.85 -12.67 -4.98
C TRP A 193 -4.86 -11.14 -5.14
N GLU A 194 -5.32 -10.68 -6.29
CA GLU A 194 -5.64 -9.27 -6.61
C GLU A 194 -7.01 -9.22 -7.29
N GLU A 195 -7.73 -8.11 -7.09
CA GLU A 195 -8.96 -7.81 -7.83
C GLU A 195 -8.73 -6.64 -8.79
N LEU A 196 -8.91 -6.92 -10.09
CA LEU A 196 -8.83 -5.92 -11.13
C LEU A 196 -10.25 -5.48 -11.51
N TYR A 197 -10.51 -4.19 -11.34
CA TYR A 197 -11.79 -3.59 -11.67
C TYR A 197 -11.70 -2.97 -13.07
N VAL A 198 -12.39 -3.58 -14.04
CA VAL A 198 -12.38 -3.16 -15.45
C VAL A 198 -13.73 -2.54 -15.79
N PRO A 199 -13.82 -1.20 -15.95
CA PRO A 199 -15.03 -0.55 -16.43
C PRO A 199 -15.44 -1.08 -17.81
N VAL A 200 -16.72 -1.41 -17.98
CA VAL A 200 -17.25 -1.86 -19.27
C VAL A 200 -17.50 -0.65 -20.17
N ALA A 201 -16.49 -0.32 -20.97
CA ALA A 201 -16.60 0.71 -22.01
C ALA A 201 -17.41 0.19 -23.22
N PRO A 202 -18.03 1.09 -24.02
CA PRO A 202 -18.69 0.71 -25.26
C PRO A 202 -17.76 -0.12 -26.16
N GLY A 203 -18.25 -1.25 -26.66
CA GLY A 203 -17.49 -2.16 -27.53
C GLY A 203 -16.56 -3.15 -26.82
N LEU A 204 -16.38 -3.05 -25.49
CA LEU A 204 -15.60 -4.03 -24.74
C LEU A 204 -16.26 -5.41 -24.75
N LEU A 205 -17.57 -5.45 -24.49
CA LEU A 205 -18.37 -6.66 -24.48
C LEU A 205 -19.31 -6.73 -25.70
N ARG A 206 -19.51 -7.95 -26.19
CA ARG A 206 -20.47 -8.29 -27.25
C ARG A 206 -21.66 -9.00 -26.63
N ALA A 207 -22.83 -8.87 -27.25
CA ALA A 207 -23.96 -9.72 -26.90
C ALA A 207 -23.61 -11.19 -27.24
N GLY A 208 -23.92 -12.12 -26.33
CA GLY A 208 -23.57 -13.53 -26.47
C GLY A 208 -22.12 -13.81 -26.09
N ASP A 209 -21.37 -14.47 -26.98
CA ASP A 209 -20.04 -15.00 -26.70
C ASP A 209 -18.96 -13.92 -26.68
N ASN A 210 -18.11 -13.98 -25.65
CA ASN A 210 -16.96 -13.13 -25.41
C ASN A 210 -15.75 -14.00 -25.09
N GLN A 211 -14.54 -13.46 -25.26
CA GLN A 211 -13.31 -14.16 -24.95
C GLN A 211 -12.51 -13.43 -23.86
N LEU A 212 -11.99 -14.21 -22.92
CA LEU A 212 -11.00 -13.80 -21.96
C LEU A 212 -9.68 -14.50 -22.29
N ALA A 213 -8.59 -13.75 -22.37
CA ALA A 213 -7.26 -14.28 -22.60
C ALA A 213 -6.24 -13.68 -21.63
N VAL A 214 -5.29 -14.49 -21.19
CA VAL A 214 -4.35 -14.17 -20.11
C VAL A 214 -2.96 -14.66 -20.48
N GLU A 215 -1.98 -13.80 -20.30
CA GLU A 215 -0.56 -14.13 -20.41
C GLU A 215 0.12 -14.01 -19.05
N VAL A 216 0.89 -15.02 -18.66
CA VAL A 216 1.75 -14.97 -17.48
C VAL A 216 3.21 -15.16 -17.89
N ARG A 217 4.02 -14.14 -17.63
CA ARG A 217 5.45 -14.12 -17.95
C ARG A 217 6.29 -14.23 -16.68
N PRO A 218 7.28 -15.13 -16.63
CA PRO A 218 8.18 -15.20 -15.49
C PRO A 218 9.13 -14.00 -15.47
N SER A 219 9.71 -13.71 -14.32
CA SER A 219 10.78 -12.72 -14.13
C SER A 219 12.18 -13.31 -14.33
N GLY A 220 12.28 -14.64 -14.32
CA GLY A 220 13.55 -15.35 -14.42
C GLY A 220 13.47 -16.67 -15.18
N ARG A 221 14.64 -17.15 -15.60
CA ARG A 221 14.80 -18.33 -16.44
C ARG A 221 14.42 -19.66 -15.77
N SER A 222 14.52 -19.71 -14.45
CA SER A 222 14.20 -20.89 -13.65
C SER A 222 12.78 -20.86 -13.07
N VAL A 223 11.98 -19.84 -13.37
CA VAL A 223 10.67 -19.64 -12.74
C VAL A 223 9.57 -20.18 -13.66
N ALA A 224 8.72 -21.05 -13.10
CA ALA A 224 7.53 -21.52 -13.79
C ALA A 224 6.38 -20.52 -13.58
N PRO A 225 5.62 -20.18 -14.65
CA PRO A 225 4.47 -19.30 -14.53
C PRO A 225 3.38 -19.98 -13.69
N SER A 226 2.58 -19.17 -12.99
CA SER A 226 1.39 -19.67 -12.31
C SER A 226 0.18 -18.80 -12.54
N LEU A 227 -1.01 -19.40 -12.60
CA LEU A 227 -2.26 -18.69 -12.84
C LEU A 227 -3.45 -19.42 -12.20
N GLU A 228 -4.21 -18.65 -11.42
CA GLU A 228 -5.58 -18.93 -11.01
C GLU A 228 -6.39 -17.66 -11.24
N LEU A 229 -7.61 -17.83 -11.76
CA LEU A 229 -8.43 -16.70 -12.16
C LEU A 229 -9.92 -17.02 -12.04
N GLU A 230 -10.66 -15.99 -11.66
CA GLU A 230 -12.11 -15.93 -11.71
C GLU A 230 -12.54 -14.61 -12.36
N LEU A 231 -13.43 -14.70 -13.35
CA LEU A 231 -14.08 -13.54 -13.96
C LEU A 231 -15.49 -13.38 -13.39
N ARG A 232 -15.81 -12.19 -12.91
CA ARG A 232 -17.14 -11.80 -12.46
C ARG A 232 -17.64 -10.57 -13.20
N ALA A 233 -18.95 -10.39 -13.27
CA ALA A 233 -19.60 -9.18 -13.75
C ALA A 233 -20.50 -8.57 -12.67
N ARG A 234 -20.61 -7.24 -12.71
CA ARG A 234 -21.43 -6.45 -11.79
C ARG A 234 -22.14 -5.31 -12.50
N ALA A 235 -23.37 -5.04 -12.08
CA ALA A 235 -24.17 -3.93 -12.58
C ALA A 235 -24.11 -2.69 -11.68
N ALA A 236 -24.06 -2.87 -10.36
CA ALA A 236 -23.92 -1.76 -9.41
C ALA A 236 -22.43 -1.40 -9.22
N PRO A 237 -22.09 -0.13 -8.95
CA PRO A 237 -20.73 0.27 -8.54
C PRO A 237 -20.40 -0.21 -7.12
N GLN A 238 -19.12 -0.23 -6.76
CA GLN A 238 -18.63 -0.61 -5.43
C GLN A 238 -17.57 0.37 -4.96
N VAL A 239 -17.51 0.55 -3.64
CA VAL A 239 -16.38 1.17 -2.96
C VAL A 239 -15.19 0.21 -2.97
N ILE A 240 -14.11 0.61 -3.63
CA ILE A 240 -12.86 -0.16 -3.76
C ILE A 240 -11.75 0.36 -2.84
N ARG A 241 -11.89 1.60 -2.33
CA ARG A 241 -11.03 2.18 -1.29
C ARG A 241 -11.87 2.99 -0.32
N GLY A 242 -11.63 2.79 0.97
CA GLY A 242 -12.31 3.50 2.03
C GLY A 242 -13.68 2.90 2.43
N PRO A 243 -14.49 3.63 3.19
CA PRO A 243 -14.27 5.03 3.59
C PRO A 243 -13.02 5.20 4.46
N VAL A 244 -12.29 6.29 4.22
CA VAL A 244 -11.18 6.75 5.07
C VAL A 244 -11.61 8.05 5.74
N LEU A 245 -11.66 8.06 7.07
CA LEU A 245 -11.89 9.25 7.87
C LEU A 245 -10.58 10.03 7.98
N ALA A 246 -10.60 11.27 7.53
CA ALA A 246 -9.44 12.14 7.55
C ALA A 246 -9.77 13.50 8.18
N ARG A 247 -8.75 14.08 8.83
CA ARG A 247 -8.74 15.46 9.34
C ARG A 247 -9.92 15.85 10.25
N PRO A 248 -10.35 15.04 11.24
CA PRO A 248 -11.37 15.49 12.19
C PRO A 248 -10.83 16.66 13.03
N ARG A 249 -11.46 17.81 12.88
CA ARG A 249 -11.18 19.08 13.55
C ARG A 249 -12.50 19.79 13.85
N PRO A 250 -12.54 20.79 14.75
CA PRO A 250 -13.79 21.46 15.10
C PRO A 250 -14.57 22.02 13.90
N ASP A 251 -13.87 22.43 12.84
CA ASP A 251 -14.48 22.94 11.62
C ASP A 251 -14.98 21.86 10.67
N GLN A 252 -14.28 20.71 10.58
CA GLN A 252 -14.61 19.68 9.61
C GLN A 252 -13.98 18.32 9.87
N ALA A 253 -14.54 17.28 9.26
CA ALA A 253 -13.85 16.04 8.90
C ALA A 253 -14.01 15.76 7.39
N VAL A 254 -13.27 14.80 6.87
CA VAL A 254 -13.36 14.35 5.48
C VAL A 254 -13.59 12.86 5.43
N VAL A 255 -14.55 12.42 4.62
CA VAL A 255 -14.72 11.01 4.23
C VAL A 255 -14.20 10.87 2.80
N ASP A 256 -13.09 10.14 2.64
CA ASP A 256 -12.44 9.87 1.35
C ASP A 256 -12.83 8.46 0.90
N VAL A 257 -13.35 8.35 -0.33
CA VAL A 257 -13.87 7.11 -0.90
C VAL A 257 -13.45 7.01 -2.36
N GLU A 258 -13.08 5.82 -2.82
CA GLU A 258 -12.90 5.54 -4.24
C GLU A 258 -13.86 4.43 -4.67
N THR A 259 -14.51 4.63 -5.80
CA THR A 259 -15.34 3.61 -6.46
C THR A 259 -14.64 2.99 -7.66
N ASP A 260 -15.09 1.82 -8.09
CA ASP A 260 -14.61 1.13 -9.29
C ASP A 260 -14.92 1.88 -10.60
N VAL A 261 -16.03 2.62 -10.64
CA VAL A 261 -16.45 3.46 -11.76
C VAL A 261 -17.00 4.82 -11.28
N PRO A 262 -17.07 5.84 -12.16
CA PRO A 262 -17.77 7.07 -11.85
C PRO A 262 -19.20 6.81 -11.34
N THR A 263 -19.47 7.30 -10.14
CA THR A 263 -20.64 6.97 -9.33
C THR A 263 -21.19 8.24 -8.65
N ALA A 264 -22.49 8.27 -8.37
CA ALA A 264 -23.05 9.23 -7.44
C ALA A 264 -22.92 8.66 -6.02
N LEU A 265 -22.30 9.42 -5.12
CA LEU A 265 -22.07 9.04 -3.74
C LEU A 265 -22.87 9.94 -2.81
N GLU A 266 -23.55 9.37 -1.83
CA GLU A 266 -24.12 10.09 -0.70
C GLU A 266 -23.39 9.69 0.59
N VAL A 267 -23.17 10.65 1.48
CA VAL A 267 -22.74 10.42 2.85
C VAL A 267 -23.83 10.91 3.78
N ARG A 268 -24.52 9.97 4.42
CA ARG A 268 -25.52 10.23 5.46
C ARG A 268 -24.79 10.31 6.78
N TRP A 269 -24.86 11.40 7.52
CA TRP A 269 -24.03 11.58 8.71
C TRP A 269 -24.72 12.46 9.76
N GLY A 270 -24.29 12.35 11.02
CA GLY A 270 -24.78 13.20 12.10
C GLY A 270 -24.20 12.80 13.46
N ARG A 271 -24.52 13.58 14.49
CA ARG A 271 -24.21 13.20 15.88
C ARG A 271 -25.00 11.94 16.25
N VAL A 272 -24.39 11.04 17.03
CA VAL A 272 -25.09 9.85 17.52
C VAL A 272 -26.31 10.29 18.34
N GLY A 273 -27.48 9.75 18.01
CA GLY A 273 -28.76 10.10 18.64
C GLY A 273 -29.44 11.36 18.09
N ALA A 274 -28.88 12.02 17.08
CA ALA A 274 -29.49 13.16 16.39
C ALA A 274 -29.95 12.79 14.97
N ALA A 275 -30.72 13.68 14.33
CA ALA A 275 -31.08 13.56 12.93
C ALA A 275 -29.83 13.61 12.03
N THR A 276 -29.82 12.82 10.96
CA THR A 276 -28.72 12.77 9.99
C THR A 276 -28.96 13.74 8.83
N SER A 277 -27.90 14.40 8.39
CA SER A 277 -27.83 15.15 7.13
C SER A 277 -27.28 14.28 6.01
N THR A 278 -27.50 14.66 4.75
CA THR A 278 -26.95 13.96 3.57
C THR A 278 -26.12 14.93 2.73
N LEU A 279 -24.93 14.51 2.35
CA LEU A 279 -24.01 15.24 1.47
C LEU A 279 -23.74 14.40 0.22
N GLY A 280 -23.71 15.03 -0.95
CA GLY A 280 -23.54 14.35 -2.24
C GLY A 280 -22.19 14.63 -2.90
N SER A 281 -21.70 13.66 -3.68
CA SER A 281 -20.53 13.80 -4.55
C SER A 281 -20.73 12.98 -5.83
N ARG A 282 -20.01 13.30 -6.91
CA ARG A 282 -20.00 12.55 -8.17
C ARG A 282 -18.57 12.40 -8.68
N GLY A 283 -18.27 11.25 -9.28
CA GLY A 283 -16.95 10.94 -9.80
C GLY A 283 -16.51 9.54 -9.39
N ARG A 284 -15.23 9.24 -9.54
CA ARG A 284 -14.62 8.00 -9.05
C ARG A 284 -13.95 8.19 -7.70
N LEU A 285 -13.30 9.33 -7.52
CA LEU A 285 -12.71 9.78 -6.26
C LEU A 285 -13.67 10.74 -5.59
N HIS A 286 -14.05 10.44 -4.36
CA HIS A 286 -14.99 11.22 -3.57
C HIS A 286 -14.29 11.72 -2.33
N ARG A 287 -14.34 13.03 -2.12
CA ARG A 287 -13.89 13.69 -0.91
C ARG A 287 -15.04 14.51 -0.35
N VAL A 288 -15.70 13.97 0.66
CA VAL A 288 -16.90 14.59 1.25
C VAL A 288 -16.54 15.22 2.58
N THR A 289 -16.65 16.54 2.66
CA THR A 289 -16.37 17.31 3.88
C THR A 289 -17.59 17.32 4.80
N LEU A 290 -17.44 16.81 6.02
CA LEU A 290 -18.44 16.88 7.10
C LEU A 290 -18.20 18.15 7.91
N PRO A 291 -19.06 19.19 7.84
CA PRO A 291 -18.81 20.47 8.52
C PRO A 291 -19.22 20.47 9.99
N GLY A 292 -18.59 21.30 10.82
CA GLY A 292 -19.06 21.67 12.16
C GLY A 292 -19.04 20.54 13.18
N LEU A 293 -17.87 19.95 13.41
CA LEU A 293 -17.72 18.95 14.45
C LEU A 293 -17.63 19.59 15.84
N VAL A 294 -18.39 19.04 16.79
CA VAL A 294 -18.38 19.44 18.19
C VAL A 294 -17.33 18.62 18.92
N VAL A 295 -16.48 19.32 19.68
CA VAL A 295 -15.46 18.72 20.53
C VAL A 295 -16.08 17.70 21.49
N GLY A 296 -15.50 16.51 21.58
CA GLY A 296 -15.93 15.43 22.47
C GLY A 296 -17.25 14.75 22.10
N ALA A 297 -17.92 15.15 21.01
CA ALA A 297 -19.15 14.49 20.57
C ALA A 297 -18.85 13.21 19.77
N ALA A 298 -19.74 12.22 19.84
CA ALA A 298 -19.71 11.04 18.98
C ALA A 298 -20.55 11.27 17.72
N TYR A 299 -20.06 10.78 16.59
CA TYR A 299 -20.70 10.88 15.28
C TYR A 299 -20.89 9.52 14.64
N GLN A 300 -21.82 9.46 13.70
CA GLN A 300 -22.00 8.31 12.81
C GLN A 300 -22.14 8.77 11.37
N TYR A 301 -21.71 7.93 10.43
CA TYR A 301 -21.94 8.13 9.01
C TYR A 301 -22.18 6.81 8.27
N GLN A 302 -22.82 6.91 7.10
CA GLN A 302 -23.05 5.81 6.17
C GLN A 302 -22.76 6.31 4.75
N VAL A 303 -21.91 5.59 4.05
CA VAL A 303 -21.65 5.82 2.62
C VAL A 303 -22.69 5.05 1.81
N VAL A 304 -23.31 5.72 0.84
CA VAL A 304 -24.24 5.13 -0.11
C VAL A 304 -23.69 5.37 -1.52
N ALA A 305 -23.22 4.31 -2.17
CA ALA A 305 -22.60 4.39 -3.50
C ALA A 305 -23.58 3.88 -4.56
N GLY A 306 -24.00 4.75 -5.49
CA GLY A 306 -24.95 4.38 -6.54
C GLY A 306 -26.29 3.84 -6.00
N GLY A 307 -26.73 4.34 -4.85
CA GLY A 307 -27.94 3.88 -4.16
C GLY A 307 -27.76 2.65 -3.26
N VAL A 308 -26.56 2.04 -3.23
CA VAL A 308 -26.26 0.88 -2.39
C VAL A 308 -25.68 1.36 -1.04
N PRO A 309 -26.39 1.15 0.09
CA PRO A 309 -25.89 1.55 1.40
C PRO A 309 -24.80 0.61 1.92
N GLY A 310 -23.70 1.18 2.39
CA GLY A 310 -22.66 0.49 3.16
C GLY A 310 -23.00 0.38 4.66
N PRO A 311 -22.05 -0.09 5.49
CA PRO A 311 -22.23 -0.15 6.94
C PRO A 311 -22.33 1.26 7.55
N VAL A 312 -23.03 1.35 8.69
CA VAL A 312 -23.00 2.55 9.53
C VAL A 312 -21.74 2.50 10.38
N VAL A 313 -20.90 3.53 10.27
CA VAL A 313 -19.64 3.67 10.98
C VAL A 313 -19.79 4.74 12.06
N ARG A 314 -19.11 4.57 13.19
CA ARG A 314 -19.04 5.56 14.28
C ARG A 314 -17.62 6.11 14.40
N PHE A 315 -17.51 7.38 14.73
CA PHE A 315 -16.22 8.02 15.01
C PHE A 315 -16.36 9.07 16.11
N ALA A 316 -15.24 9.35 16.78
CA ALA A 316 -15.16 10.42 17.77
C ALA A 316 -14.87 11.76 17.08
N GLY A 317 -15.57 12.80 17.52
CA GLY A 317 -15.23 14.18 17.19
C GLY A 317 -13.86 14.60 17.77
N PRO A 318 -13.45 15.85 17.51
CA PRO A 318 -12.15 16.37 17.96
C PRO A 318 -12.00 16.30 19.48
N VAL A 319 -10.78 16.01 19.92
CA VAL A 319 -10.44 15.96 21.36
C VAL A 319 -10.30 17.37 21.91
N GLY A 320 -10.85 17.63 23.09
CA GLY A 320 -10.75 18.93 23.74
C GLY A 320 -9.40 19.12 24.44
N PRO A 321 -8.91 20.37 24.58
CA PRO A 321 -7.68 20.68 25.32
C PRO A 321 -7.69 20.08 26.73
N GLY A 322 -6.53 19.65 27.23
CA GLY A 322 -6.39 19.06 28.56
C GLY A 322 -6.87 17.62 28.69
N THR A 323 -7.70 17.10 27.79
CA THR A 323 -8.15 15.70 27.79
C THR A 323 -6.99 14.78 27.43
N PRO A 324 -6.78 13.64 28.11
CA PRO A 324 -5.75 12.68 27.72
C PRO A 324 -5.91 12.24 26.26
N VAL A 325 -4.85 12.39 25.45
CA VAL A 325 -4.85 11.99 24.04
C VAL A 325 -4.23 10.60 23.95
N ARG A 326 -4.83 9.72 23.13
CA ARG A 326 -4.40 8.32 22.97
C ARG A 326 -4.10 8.10 21.51
N LEU A 327 -2.90 7.64 21.20
CA LEU A 327 -2.41 7.45 19.84
C LEU A 327 -1.94 6.02 19.71
N ALA A 328 -2.45 5.28 18.72
CA ALA A 328 -1.86 4.01 18.36
C ALA A 328 -0.75 4.23 17.33
N VAL A 329 0.37 3.52 17.47
CA VAL A 329 1.54 3.64 16.61
C VAL A 329 1.96 2.25 16.13
N TYR A 330 2.20 2.12 14.84
CA TYR A 330 2.70 0.90 14.20
C TYR A 330 3.33 1.28 12.84
N GLY A 331 3.99 0.35 12.17
CA GLY A 331 4.47 0.54 10.81
C GLY A 331 5.11 -0.74 10.28
N ASP A 332 5.62 -0.67 9.05
CA ASP A 332 6.30 -1.80 8.41
C ASP A 332 5.38 -3.02 8.37
N VAL A 333 4.14 -2.81 7.90
CA VAL A 333 3.09 -3.84 7.88
C VAL A 333 3.15 -4.72 6.64
N ARG A 334 3.88 -4.24 5.61
CA ARG A 334 4.07 -4.86 4.30
C ARG A 334 4.18 -6.38 4.36
N GLY A 335 3.49 -7.08 3.46
CA GLY A 335 3.50 -8.54 3.35
C GLY A 335 2.83 -9.32 4.50
N GLY A 336 2.88 -8.85 5.75
CA GLY A 336 2.32 -9.53 6.91
C GLY A 336 0.84 -9.25 7.15
N HIS A 337 -0.01 -9.49 6.15
CA HIS A 337 -1.43 -9.12 6.18
C HIS A 337 -2.21 -9.74 7.34
N GLY A 338 -1.92 -10.99 7.72
CA GLY A 338 -2.58 -11.65 8.85
C GLY A 338 -2.21 -11.02 10.19
N THR A 339 -0.93 -10.67 10.35
CA THR A 339 -0.42 -9.92 11.51
C THR A 339 -1.01 -8.52 11.57
N HIS A 340 -1.00 -7.79 10.45
CA HIS A 340 -1.58 -6.45 10.34
C HIS A 340 -3.06 -6.45 10.72
N GLY A 341 -3.86 -7.41 10.23
CA GLY A 341 -5.28 -7.54 10.57
C GLY A 341 -5.52 -7.75 12.07
N LYS A 342 -4.70 -8.56 12.75
CA LYS A 342 -4.79 -8.74 14.22
C LYS A 342 -4.49 -7.44 14.97
N LEU A 343 -3.46 -6.71 14.55
CA LEU A 343 -3.12 -5.42 15.16
C LEU A 343 -4.21 -4.38 14.92
N VAL A 344 -4.83 -4.36 13.74
CA VAL A 344 -6.00 -3.51 13.43
C VAL A 344 -7.12 -3.72 14.45
N GLU A 345 -7.50 -4.98 14.71
CA GLU A 345 -8.57 -5.27 15.67
C GLU A 345 -8.19 -4.91 17.11
N LEU A 346 -6.94 -5.17 17.52
CA LEU A 346 -6.45 -4.76 18.84
C LEU A 346 -6.45 -3.24 19.00
N MET A 347 -5.97 -2.49 18.01
CA MET A 347 -5.96 -1.02 18.03
C MET A 347 -7.39 -0.47 18.09
N ARG A 348 -8.34 -1.02 17.32
CA ARG A 348 -9.75 -0.63 17.39
C ARG A 348 -10.35 -0.88 18.78
N GLY A 349 -10.07 -2.06 19.36
CA GLY A 349 -10.53 -2.43 20.70
C GLY A 349 -9.96 -1.53 21.80
N ASP A 350 -8.73 -1.04 21.62
CA ASP A 350 -8.13 -0.07 22.53
C ASP A 350 -8.74 1.33 22.37
N ALA A 351 -9.47 1.65 21.30
CA ALA A 351 -10.13 2.94 21.07
C ALA A 351 -9.19 4.17 21.25
N PRO A 352 -8.10 4.28 20.47
CA PRO A 352 -7.28 5.49 20.42
C PRO A 352 -8.06 6.63 19.74
N HIS A 353 -7.55 7.86 19.87
CA HIS A 353 -8.09 9.03 19.19
C HIS A 353 -7.55 9.19 17.77
N ALA A 354 -6.36 8.63 17.48
CA ALA A 354 -5.75 8.61 16.16
C ALA A 354 -4.73 7.48 16.03
N VAL A 355 -4.35 7.18 14.79
CA VAL A 355 -3.31 6.21 14.45
C VAL A 355 -2.17 6.93 13.72
N ILE A 356 -0.93 6.66 14.15
CA ILE A 356 0.29 7.09 13.49
C ILE A 356 0.89 5.86 12.83
N ALA A 357 1.15 5.92 11.53
CA ALA A 357 1.86 4.86 10.84
C ALA A 357 3.28 5.31 10.51
N THR A 358 4.31 4.54 10.87
CA THR A 358 5.72 4.89 10.65
C THR A 358 6.23 4.53 9.25
N GLY A 359 5.34 4.40 8.26
CA GLY A 359 5.69 4.08 6.86
C GLY A 359 5.79 2.59 6.53
N ASP A 360 6.10 2.29 5.28
CA ASP A 360 6.15 0.95 4.68
C ASP A 360 4.82 0.19 4.86
N LEU A 361 3.78 0.82 4.31
CA LEU A 361 2.39 0.34 4.34
C LEU A 361 2.14 -0.76 3.31
N VAL A 362 2.89 -0.72 2.21
CA VAL A 362 2.79 -1.67 1.09
C VAL A 362 4.16 -2.21 0.72
N LEU A 363 4.20 -3.35 0.04
CA LEU A 363 5.47 -3.91 -0.49
C LEU A 363 6.02 -3.08 -1.65
N ARG A 364 5.12 -2.59 -2.53
CA ARG A 364 5.46 -1.75 -3.67
C ARG A 364 4.46 -0.61 -3.81
N GLY A 365 4.94 0.62 -3.61
CA GLY A 365 4.14 1.83 -3.74
C GLY A 365 3.60 2.09 -5.15
N SER A 366 4.21 1.49 -6.16
CA SER A 366 3.78 1.55 -7.57
C SER A 366 2.75 0.49 -7.95
N ASP A 367 2.44 -0.47 -7.06
CA ASP A 367 1.51 -1.57 -7.32
C ASP A 367 0.14 -1.30 -6.66
N ASP A 368 -0.88 -1.09 -7.48
CA ASP A 368 -2.25 -0.86 -7.01
C ASP A 368 -2.85 -2.04 -6.24
N GLY A 369 -2.43 -3.27 -6.57
CA GLY A 369 -2.86 -4.46 -5.85
C GLY A 369 -2.36 -4.42 -4.41
N ASP A 370 -1.10 -4.04 -4.18
CA ASP A 370 -0.55 -3.93 -2.82
C ASP A 370 -1.31 -2.86 -2.00
N TRP A 371 -1.67 -1.72 -2.61
CA TRP A 371 -2.51 -0.71 -1.97
C TRP A 371 -3.91 -1.20 -1.66
N GLN A 372 -4.58 -1.90 -2.60
CA GLN A 372 -5.90 -2.49 -2.36
C GLN A 372 -5.86 -3.45 -1.16
N ARG A 373 -4.82 -4.27 -1.03
CA ARG A 373 -4.66 -5.18 0.11
C ARG A 373 -4.51 -4.41 1.42
N PHE A 374 -3.66 -3.39 1.45
CA PHE A 374 -3.52 -2.53 2.63
C PHE A 374 -4.86 -1.92 3.04
N PHE A 375 -5.61 -1.33 2.11
CA PHE A 375 -6.91 -0.72 2.41
C PHE A 375 -7.98 -1.74 2.79
N ALA A 376 -7.91 -2.97 2.27
CA ALA A 376 -8.81 -4.05 2.67
C ALA A 376 -8.57 -4.49 4.12
N VAL A 377 -7.30 -4.63 4.53
CA VAL A 377 -6.94 -5.00 5.91
C VAL A 377 -7.19 -3.87 6.89
N ALA A 378 -6.79 -2.64 6.55
CA ALA A 378 -6.91 -1.47 7.42
C ALA A 378 -8.31 -0.82 7.38
N GLY A 379 -9.19 -1.22 6.46
CA GLY A 379 -10.48 -0.59 6.19
C GLY A 379 -11.32 -0.28 7.44
N PRO A 380 -11.54 -1.25 8.36
CA PRO A 380 -12.30 -0.99 9.59
C PRO A 380 -11.67 0.10 10.47
N LEU A 381 -10.34 0.11 10.60
CA LEU A 381 -9.59 1.13 11.36
C LEU A 381 -9.70 2.50 10.69
N LEU A 382 -9.47 2.56 9.37
CA LEU A 382 -9.44 3.79 8.57
C LEU A 382 -10.82 4.46 8.48
N ALA A 383 -11.90 3.69 8.58
CA ALA A 383 -13.25 4.21 8.58
C ALA A 383 -13.61 4.93 9.90
N GLU A 384 -13.03 4.48 11.01
CA GLU A 384 -13.39 4.91 12.37
C GLU A 384 -12.43 5.96 12.94
N LEU A 385 -11.16 5.91 12.56
CA LEU A 385 -10.07 6.66 13.20
C LEU A 385 -9.26 7.47 12.19
N PRO A 386 -8.86 8.70 12.54
CA PRO A 386 -7.92 9.46 11.72
C PRO A 386 -6.57 8.76 11.69
N PHE A 387 -6.01 8.68 10.48
CA PHE A 387 -4.78 7.95 10.17
C PHE A 387 -3.73 8.91 9.61
N TYR A 388 -2.56 8.94 10.25
CA TYR A 388 -1.45 9.84 9.93
C TYR A 388 -0.19 9.04 9.57
N PRO A 389 -0.01 8.69 8.29
CA PRO A 389 1.13 7.92 7.85
C PRO A 389 2.35 8.80 7.53
N ALA A 390 3.53 8.36 7.95
CA ALA A 390 4.80 8.70 7.33
C ALA A 390 4.96 7.91 6.02
N MET A 391 5.74 8.44 5.10
CA MET A 391 6.09 7.76 3.85
C MET A 391 7.34 6.92 4.07
N GLY A 392 7.26 5.61 3.84
CA GLY A 392 8.41 4.71 3.84
C GLY A 392 9.06 4.56 2.47
N ASN A 393 10.19 3.86 2.41
CA ASN A 393 10.90 3.66 1.14
C ASN A 393 10.15 2.69 0.21
N HIS A 394 9.33 1.78 0.74
CA HIS A 394 8.49 0.90 -0.07
C HIS A 394 7.23 1.60 -0.58
N ASP A 395 6.76 2.66 0.08
CA ASP A 395 5.54 3.38 -0.28
C ASP A 395 5.69 4.27 -1.54
N LEU A 396 6.92 4.42 -2.04
CA LEU A 396 7.24 5.28 -3.17
C LEU A 396 6.63 4.73 -4.48
N GLY A 397 5.64 5.44 -5.02
CA GLY A 397 5.02 5.15 -6.32
C GLY A 397 5.85 5.54 -7.55
N ARG A 398 7.20 5.52 -7.47
CA ARG A 398 8.05 5.92 -8.61
C ARG A 398 7.81 4.99 -9.80
N GLY A 399 7.42 5.56 -10.94
CA GLY A 399 7.11 4.79 -12.16
C GLY A 399 5.78 4.03 -12.12
N ALA A 400 4.86 4.36 -11.20
CA ALA A 400 3.52 3.78 -11.18
C ALA A 400 2.81 4.01 -12.53
N ALA A 401 2.19 2.95 -13.08
CA ALA A 401 1.54 2.99 -14.38
C ALA A 401 0.37 4.00 -14.46
N ASP A 402 -0.22 4.35 -13.31
CA ASP A 402 -1.31 5.33 -13.18
C ASP A 402 -0.83 6.71 -12.70
N GLY A 403 0.48 6.88 -12.47
CA GLY A 403 1.09 8.12 -11.98
C GLY A 403 0.80 8.48 -10.53
N ARG A 404 0.08 7.64 -9.75
CA ARG A 404 -0.28 7.96 -8.36
C ARG A 404 0.92 7.87 -7.43
N ARG A 405 1.06 8.89 -6.58
CA ARG A 405 2.06 8.98 -5.51
C ARG A 405 1.44 8.57 -4.19
N PHE A 406 2.28 8.31 -3.19
CA PHE A 406 1.86 8.08 -1.81
C PHE A 406 0.86 9.14 -1.31
N THR A 407 1.14 10.42 -1.62
CA THR A 407 0.29 11.56 -1.23
C THR A 407 -1.09 11.56 -1.88
N ASP A 408 -1.30 10.81 -2.96
CA ASP A 408 -2.61 10.68 -3.62
C ASP A 408 -3.46 9.57 -2.96
N ARG A 409 -2.84 8.72 -2.13
CA ARG A 409 -3.50 7.62 -1.42
C ARG A 409 -4.23 8.07 -0.15
N PHE A 410 -3.89 9.25 0.38
CA PHE A 410 -4.40 9.76 1.66
C PHE A 410 -4.74 11.25 1.59
N VAL A 411 -5.77 11.67 2.34
CA VAL A 411 -6.05 13.09 2.55
C VAL A 411 -5.18 13.61 3.69
N LEU A 412 -3.90 13.82 3.39
CA LEU A 412 -2.95 14.31 4.38
C LEU A 412 -3.30 15.74 4.82
N PRO A 413 -2.95 16.12 6.07
CA PRO A 413 -2.88 17.52 6.46
C PRO A 413 -2.05 18.34 5.47
N ALA A 414 -2.36 19.62 5.33
CA ALA A 414 -1.60 20.50 4.46
C ALA A 414 -0.16 20.60 4.99
N GLY A 415 0.81 20.30 4.12
CA GLY A 415 2.20 20.68 4.34
C GLY A 415 2.42 22.16 4.03
N PRO A 416 3.66 22.66 4.08
CA PRO A 416 3.94 24.03 3.70
C PRO A 416 3.67 24.29 2.21
N PRO A 417 3.35 25.53 1.80
CA PRO A 417 3.06 25.86 0.41
C PRO A 417 4.18 25.54 -0.58
N ASP A 418 5.43 25.54 -0.13
CA ASP A 418 6.63 25.25 -0.92
C ASP A 418 7.05 23.77 -0.87
N ARG A 419 6.24 22.90 -0.26
CA ARG A 419 6.47 21.45 -0.29
C ARG A 419 6.47 20.98 -1.74
N PRO A 420 7.56 20.36 -2.24
CA PRO A 420 7.60 19.82 -3.59
C PRO A 420 6.52 18.77 -3.77
N GLU A 421 6.07 18.62 -5.01
CA GLU A 421 5.06 17.63 -5.37
C GLU A 421 5.51 16.21 -4.97
N GLY A 422 4.64 15.49 -4.25
CA GLY A 422 4.97 14.17 -3.70
C GLY A 422 5.79 14.18 -2.40
N GLY A 423 6.18 15.35 -1.87
CA GLY A 423 6.81 15.45 -0.55
C GLY A 423 5.85 14.99 0.56
N GLY A 424 6.33 14.11 1.44
CA GLY A 424 5.51 13.40 2.42
C GLY A 424 5.33 14.07 3.78
N TRP A 425 5.87 15.26 4.01
CA TRP A 425 5.90 15.89 5.35
C TRP A 425 4.76 16.85 5.63
N TYR A 426 4.23 16.81 6.85
CA TYR A 426 3.10 17.64 7.29
C TYR A 426 3.00 17.66 8.82
N ALA A 427 2.14 18.54 9.35
CA ALA A 427 1.83 18.57 10.77
C ALA A 427 0.32 18.64 11.03
N VAL A 428 -0.10 18.20 12.20
CA VAL A 428 -1.49 18.18 12.64
C VAL A 428 -1.60 18.17 14.16
N ASP A 429 -2.61 18.85 14.69
CA ASP A 429 -2.92 18.81 16.12
C ASP A 429 -4.01 17.76 16.38
N VAL A 430 -3.76 16.85 17.32
CA VAL A 430 -4.76 15.91 17.88
C VAL A 430 -5.04 16.36 19.31
N GLY A 431 -6.13 17.12 19.49
CA GLY A 431 -6.33 17.87 20.73
C GLY A 431 -5.24 18.93 20.90
N ASP A 432 -4.54 18.89 22.04
CA ASP A 432 -3.39 19.76 22.34
C ASP A 432 -2.02 19.07 22.13
N VAL A 433 -2.00 17.97 21.36
CA VAL A 433 -0.78 17.25 20.96
C VAL A 433 -0.46 17.57 19.52
N HIS A 434 0.71 18.17 19.30
CA HIS A 434 1.20 18.49 17.97
C HIS A 434 1.98 17.31 17.39
N LEU A 435 1.48 16.74 16.31
CA LEU A 435 2.14 15.69 15.56
C LEU A 435 2.82 16.31 14.33
N VAL A 436 4.13 16.09 14.21
CA VAL A 436 4.89 16.41 13.01
C VAL A 436 5.34 15.12 12.33
N VAL A 437 5.03 14.98 11.04
CA VAL A 437 5.41 13.82 10.23
C VAL A 437 6.45 14.25 9.21
N LEU A 438 7.60 13.58 9.24
CA LEU A 438 8.76 13.87 8.39
C LEU A 438 8.88 12.83 7.28
N ASP A 439 9.26 13.30 6.10
CA ASP A 439 9.67 12.47 4.98
C ASP A 439 11.17 12.15 5.13
N SER A 440 11.48 10.89 5.46
CA SER A 440 12.88 10.47 5.65
C SER A 440 13.67 10.48 4.34
N GLY A 441 12.98 10.50 3.19
CA GLY A 441 13.61 10.70 1.90
C GLY A 441 13.98 12.15 1.58
N ALA A 442 13.60 13.09 2.45
CA ALA A 442 13.77 14.53 2.26
C ALA A 442 14.63 15.21 3.34
N TYR A 443 15.36 14.47 4.18
CA TYR A 443 16.13 15.04 5.28
C TYR A 443 17.14 16.12 4.87
N GLU A 444 17.75 15.99 3.69
CA GLU A 444 18.72 16.98 3.20
C GLU A 444 18.05 18.21 2.55
N LEU A 445 16.75 18.12 2.21
CA LEU A 445 16.04 19.23 1.59
C LEU A 445 15.89 20.39 2.58
N ALA A 446 16.39 21.56 2.18
CA ALA A 446 16.27 22.78 2.98
C ALA A 446 14.80 23.15 3.23
N SER A 447 13.89 22.89 2.29
CA SER A 447 12.46 23.18 2.45
C SER A 447 11.83 22.41 3.61
N GLN A 448 12.13 21.11 3.76
CA GLN A 448 11.64 20.33 4.91
C GLN A 448 12.23 20.85 6.22
N ARG A 449 13.54 21.13 6.27
CA ARG A 449 14.22 21.56 7.51
C ARG A 449 13.78 22.94 7.98
N SER A 450 13.73 23.91 7.08
CA SER A 450 13.28 25.27 7.39
C SER A 450 11.81 25.30 7.79
N TRP A 451 10.97 24.50 7.12
CA TRP A 451 9.58 24.34 7.53
C TRP A 451 9.46 23.71 8.92
N LEU A 452 10.20 22.64 9.19
CA LEU A 452 10.17 21.96 10.50
C LEU A 452 10.52 22.93 11.62
N GLU A 453 11.59 23.71 11.48
CA GLU A 453 11.97 24.71 12.49
C GLU A 453 10.84 25.75 12.70
N ALA A 454 10.25 26.28 11.62
CA ALA A 454 9.15 27.24 11.71
C ALA A 454 7.88 26.65 12.35
N ASP A 455 7.52 25.43 11.99
CA ASP A 455 6.34 24.71 12.51
C ASP A 455 6.49 24.42 14.01
N LEU A 456 7.66 23.95 14.45
CA LEU A 456 7.95 23.70 15.87
C LEU A 456 7.92 24.99 16.71
N VAL A 457 8.45 26.10 16.17
CA VAL A 457 8.33 27.43 16.82
C VAL A 457 6.86 27.81 16.96
N ALA A 458 6.08 27.68 15.88
CA ALA A 458 4.66 28.03 15.88
C ALA A 458 3.85 27.15 16.85
N ALA A 459 4.11 25.85 16.90
CA ALA A 459 3.46 24.92 17.82
C ALA A 459 3.73 25.28 19.28
N ARG A 460 5.00 25.58 19.62
CA ARG A 460 5.36 26.02 20.97
C ARG A 460 4.72 27.37 21.32
N ALA A 461 4.64 28.31 20.38
CA ALA A 461 3.95 29.58 20.58
C ALA A 461 2.44 29.41 20.85
N ARG A 462 1.80 28.39 20.26
CA ARG A 462 0.40 28.02 20.55
C ARG A 462 0.20 27.35 21.92
N GLY A 463 1.27 26.99 22.62
CA GLY A 463 1.20 26.34 23.93
C GLY A 463 0.71 24.89 23.87
N VAL A 464 1.01 24.16 22.79
CA VAL A 464 0.70 22.72 22.70
C VAL A 464 1.36 21.96 23.86
N ARG A 465 0.64 20.98 24.40
CA ARG A 465 1.04 20.23 25.59
C ARG A 465 2.21 19.29 25.31
N ALA A 466 2.24 18.68 24.13
CA ALA A 466 3.30 17.79 23.70
C ALA A 466 3.56 17.95 22.20
N ILE A 467 4.80 17.71 21.78
CA ILE A 467 5.18 17.57 20.38
C ILE A 467 5.73 16.15 20.16
N ILE A 468 5.11 15.42 19.24
CA ILE A 468 5.55 14.09 18.82
C ILE A 468 5.97 14.19 17.35
N ALA A 469 7.19 13.73 17.05
CA ALA A 469 7.67 13.59 15.69
C ALA A 469 7.53 12.14 15.23
N ALA A 470 7.17 11.92 13.97
CA ALA A 470 7.14 10.60 13.34
C ALA A 470 7.87 10.63 11.99
N THR A 471 8.61 9.57 11.70
CA THR A 471 9.29 9.39 10.42
C THR A 471 9.40 7.90 10.09
N HIS A 472 9.89 7.54 8.92
CA HIS A 472 10.13 6.14 8.59
C HIS A 472 11.55 5.71 8.99
N ASP A 473 12.58 6.18 8.28
CA ASP A 473 13.98 5.88 8.61
C ASP A 473 14.52 6.81 9.72
N GLY A 474 14.59 6.28 10.94
CA GLY A 474 14.94 7.01 12.16
C GLY A 474 16.45 7.10 12.46
N PRO A 475 16.86 7.99 13.38
CA PRO A 475 18.27 8.22 13.72
C PRO A 475 18.97 7.05 14.42
N TRP A 476 18.22 6.18 15.09
CA TRP A 476 18.77 5.08 15.89
C TRP A 476 17.95 3.80 15.72
N SER A 477 18.66 2.69 15.55
CA SER A 477 18.12 1.34 15.63
C SER A 477 19.27 0.33 15.77
N ARG A 478 19.01 -0.80 16.43
CA ARG A 478 19.90 -1.97 16.53
C ARG A 478 19.49 -3.10 15.58
N GLY A 479 18.60 -2.83 14.64
CA GLY A 479 18.15 -3.77 13.62
C GLY A 479 19.17 -3.96 12.51
N ILE A 480 18.71 -4.46 11.36
CA ILE A 480 19.64 -4.82 10.29
C ILE A 480 20.14 -3.62 9.50
N HIS A 481 19.33 -2.58 9.41
CA HIS A 481 19.65 -1.35 8.70
C HIS A 481 20.39 -0.36 9.60
N GLY A 482 20.05 -0.35 10.90
CA GLY A 482 20.64 0.56 11.87
C GLY A 482 20.07 1.96 11.76
N GLY A 483 20.62 2.90 12.54
CA GLY A 483 20.14 4.28 12.58
C GLY A 483 20.69 5.18 11.47
N SER A 484 19.81 5.96 10.85
CA SER A 484 20.11 6.94 9.80
C SER A 484 21.09 8.03 10.27
N GLU A 485 22.25 8.11 9.62
CA GLU A 485 23.23 9.18 9.86
C GLU A 485 22.70 10.55 9.41
N LEU A 486 21.91 10.58 8.32
CA LEU A 486 21.27 11.79 7.83
C LEU A 486 20.28 12.36 8.86
N ALA A 487 19.42 11.51 9.43
CA ALA A 487 18.48 11.94 10.46
C ALA A 487 19.21 12.51 11.70
N ARG A 488 20.28 11.83 12.15
CA ARG A 488 21.11 12.29 13.28
C ARG A 488 21.76 13.65 13.02
N ARG A 489 22.22 13.89 11.79
CA ARG A 489 22.90 15.13 11.43
C ARG A 489 21.95 16.29 11.17
N GLU A 490 20.88 16.06 10.42
CA GLU A 490 20.04 17.12 9.85
C GLU A 490 18.77 17.39 10.65
N ILE A 491 18.24 16.40 11.38
CA ILE A 491 16.93 16.46 12.02
C ILE A 491 17.02 16.48 13.54
N VAL A 492 17.80 15.57 14.15
CA VAL A 492 17.92 15.48 15.62
C VAL A 492 18.27 16.83 16.27
N PRO A 493 19.20 17.65 15.74
CA PRO A 493 19.50 18.96 16.34
C PRO A 493 18.29 19.91 16.38
N LEU A 494 17.42 19.88 15.38
CA LEU A 494 16.20 20.68 15.33
C LEU A 494 15.20 20.18 16.38
N LEU A 495 14.95 18.87 16.42
CA LEU A 495 14.01 18.27 17.38
C LEU A 495 14.44 18.54 18.84
N VAL A 496 15.73 18.43 19.14
CA VAL A 496 16.29 18.70 20.47
C VAL A 496 16.17 20.18 20.83
N ARG A 497 16.54 21.09 19.92
CA ARG A 497 16.47 22.55 20.14
C ARG A 497 15.05 23.01 20.48
N HIS A 498 14.06 22.46 19.81
CA HIS A 498 12.64 22.80 20.03
C HIS A 498 11.93 21.88 21.05
N ARG A 499 12.72 21.06 21.76
CA ARG A 499 12.30 20.20 22.87
C ARG A 499 11.19 19.22 22.47
N VAL A 500 11.28 18.58 21.31
CA VAL A 500 10.33 17.53 20.93
C VAL A 500 10.34 16.41 21.97
N ASP A 501 9.15 15.94 22.36
CA ASP A 501 8.95 15.06 23.50
C ASP A 501 9.29 13.59 23.18
N LEU A 502 8.95 13.17 21.95
CA LEU A 502 9.17 11.81 21.46
C LEU A 502 9.35 11.79 19.94
N LEU A 503 10.33 11.04 19.46
CA LEU A 503 10.49 10.68 18.04
C LEU A 503 10.10 9.22 17.81
N LEU A 504 9.19 8.98 16.86
CA LEU A 504 8.73 7.68 16.43
C LEU A 504 9.33 7.34 15.06
N SER A 505 9.83 6.12 14.88
CA SER A 505 10.32 5.62 13.59
C SER A 505 9.95 4.16 13.31
N GLY A 506 10.13 3.72 12.08
CA GLY A 506 9.94 2.34 11.61
C GLY A 506 11.22 1.80 10.98
N HIS A 507 11.10 1.24 9.78
CA HIS A 507 12.17 0.78 8.89
C HIS A 507 12.89 -0.50 9.35
N ASP A 508 13.39 -0.52 10.59
CA ASP A 508 13.93 -1.74 11.18
C ASP A 508 12.80 -2.51 11.87
N HIS A 509 12.56 -3.75 11.41
CA HIS A 509 11.41 -4.57 11.79
C HIS A 509 11.51 -5.18 13.20
N LEU A 510 11.54 -4.31 14.21
CA LEU A 510 11.65 -4.64 15.61
C LEU A 510 11.03 -3.54 16.49
N TYR A 511 10.95 -3.82 17.78
CA TYR A 511 10.69 -2.83 18.81
C TYR A 511 12.00 -2.34 19.42
N GLN A 512 12.22 -1.03 19.50
CA GLN A 512 13.32 -0.46 20.28
C GLN A 512 12.93 0.87 20.91
N ARG A 513 13.39 1.16 22.13
CA ARG A 513 13.27 2.48 22.75
C ARG A 513 14.53 2.91 23.46
N GLY A 514 14.75 4.22 23.54
CA GLY A 514 15.90 4.79 24.21
C GLY A 514 15.84 6.30 24.35
N ARG A 515 16.93 6.85 24.87
CA ARG A 515 17.16 8.29 24.93
C ARG A 515 18.59 8.59 24.50
N ALA A 516 18.75 9.32 23.41
CA ALA A 516 20.04 9.69 22.85
C ALA A 516 20.02 11.17 22.45
N ASP A 517 21.15 11.86 22.60
CA ASP A 517 21.30 13.28 22.27
C ASP A 517 20.24 14.21 22.90
N GLY A 518 19.68 13.82 24.04
CA GLY A 518 18.62 14.57 24.73
C GLY A 518 17.20 14.35 24.19
N LEU A 519 17.00 13.44 23.24
CA LEU A 519 15.72 13.11 22.62
C LEU A 519 15.28 11.69 23.02
N ASN A 520 14.02 11.55 23.45
CA ASN A 520 13.42 10.22 23.59
C ASN A 520 13.01 9.70 22.21
N TYR A 521 13.29 8.44 21.92
CA TYR A 521 12.90 7.84 20.65
C TYR A 521 12.36 6.42 20.83
N LEU A 522 11.57 5.99 19.85
CA LEU A 522 11.04 4.63 19.75
C LEU A 522 10.95 4.19 18.28
N VAL A 523 11.47 2.99 18.00
CA VAL A 523 11.35 2.26 16.74
C VAL A 523 10.21 1.27 16.88
N SER A 524 9.21 1.36 16.00
CA SER A 524 7.97 0.58 15.99
C SER A 524 7.73 -0.12 14.65
N GLY A 525 8.74 -0.84 14.12
CA GLY A 525 8.66 -1.54 12.83
C GLY A 525 8.09 -2.96 12.88
N GLY A 526 7.41 -3.35 13.96
CA GLY A 526 6.89 -4.71 14.14
C GLY A 526 5.48 -4.94 13.60
N GLY A 527 4.95 -4.08 12.72
CA GLY A 527 3.52 -4.03 12.40
C GLY A 527 3.01 -5.15 11.48
N GLY A 528 3.90 -5.88 10.81
CA GLY A 528 3.48 -7.01 9.97
C GLY A 528 4.61 -7.71 9.26
N ALA A 529 5.54 -6.95 8.67
CA ALA A 529 6.65 -7.49 7.91
C ALA A 529 7.57 -8.39 8.73
N SER A 530 8.39 -9.19 8.04
CA SER A 530 9.25 -10.18 8.68
C SER A 530 10.21 -9.53 9.66
N LEU A 531 10.21 -10.02 10.90
CA LEU A 531 10.97 -9.40 11.98
C LEU A 531 12.48 -9.53 11.79
N TYR A 532 13.18 -8.47 12.17
CA TYR A 532 14.64 -8.40 12.13
C TYR A 532 15.26 -8.81 13.46
N PRO A 533 16.41 -9.51 13.45
CA PRO A 533 17.15 -9.79 14.67
C PRO A 533 17.80 -8.52 15.21
N VAL A 534 17.92 -8.43 16.54
CA VAL A 534 18.74 -7.39 17.19
C VAL A 534 20.22 -7.71 16.95
N LYS A 535 20.95 -6.82 16.28
CA LYS A 535 22.33 -7.05 15.80
C LYS A 535 23.41 -6.78 16.85
N CYS A 536 23.17 -5.91 17.82
CA CYS A 536 24.19 -5.48 18.78
C CYS A 536 23.61 -5.12 20.16
N GLY A 537 24.47 -4.95 21.16
CA GLY A 537 24.09 -4.39 22.46
C GLY A 537 23.18 -5.28 23.32
N VAL A 538 23.09 -6.56 22.98
CA VAL A 538 22.36 -7.60 23.73
C VAL A 538 23.26 -8.81 23.98
N ARG A 539 22.90 -9.67 24.93
CA ARG A 539 23.69 -10.86 25.28
C ARG A 539 23.95 -11.74 24.05
N GLY A 540 25.21 -12.10 23.83
CA GLY A 540 25.62 -12.93 22.68
C GLY A 540 25.80 -12.17 21.36
N ARG A 541 25.64 -10.85 21.35
CA ARG A 541 25.91 -9.98 20.19
C ARG A 541 27.05 -8.99 20.46
N PRO A 542 27.72 -8.46 19.42
CA PRO A 542 28.73 -7.43 19.58
C PRO A 542 28.19 -6.16 20.24
N ARG A 543 29.09 -5.30 20.74
CA ARG A 543 28.73 -3.94 21.15
C ARG A 543 28.27 -3.12 19.94
N CYS A 544 27.32 -2.21 20.16
CA CYS A 544 26.88 -1.28 19.12
C CYS A 544 27.99 -0.27 18.81
N ARG A 545 28.13 0.09 17.53
CA ARG A 545 29.12 1.09 17.07
C ARG A 545 28.69 2.52 17.40
N VAL A 546 27.38 2.74 17.45
CA VAL A 546 26.75 4.00 17.81
C VAL A 546 26.22 3.85 19.24
N ASP A 547 26.54 4.80 20.11
CA ASP A 547 25.82 4.93 21.38
C ASP A 547 24.44 5.49 21.08
N ASP A 548 23.44 4.61 21.17
CA ASP A 548 22.06 4.90 20.86
C ASP A 548 21.21 5.07 22.12
N GLY A 549 21.80 5.01 23.31
CA GLY A 549 21.07 5.10 24.57
C GLY A 549 19.88 4.15 24.69
N ALA A 550 19.88 3.03 23.95
CA ALA A 550 18.73 2.13 23.93
C ALA A 550 18.60 1.41 25.28
N THR A 551 17.41 1.50 25.86
CA THR A 551 17.07 0.81 27.11
C THR A 551 16.52 -0.58 26.84
N LEU A 552 15.78 -0.75 25.73
CA LEU A 552 15.25 -2.04 25.30
C LEU A 552 15.24 -2.13 23.77
N ALA A 553 15.59 -3.31 23.24
CA ALA A 553 15.38 -3.70 21.85
C ALA A 553 14.92 -5.16 21.80
N ARG A 554 13.84 -5.44 21.06
CA ARG A 554 13.23 -6.77 20.91
C ARG A 554 12.72 -6.98 19.50
N SER A 555 13.06 -8.14 18.93
CA SER A 555 12.43 -8.63 17.70
C SER A 555 11.05 -9.18 18.05
N ALA A 556 9.99 -8.42 17.77
CA ALA A 556 8.62 -8.80 18.11
C ALA A 556 7.59 -8.04 17.25
N HIS A 557 6.50 -8.71 16.89
CA HIS A 557 5.34 -8.05 16.32
C HIS A 557 4.56 -7.31 17.42
N HIS A 558 4.21 -6.05 17.15
CA HIS A 558 3.58 -5.20 18.14
C HIS A 558 2.91 -3.98 17.51
N TYR A 559 2.08 -3.32 18.31
CA TYR A 559 1.80 -1.90 18.16
C TYR A 559 2.08 -1.19 19.49
N LEU A 560 2.14 0.12 19.48
CA LEU A 560 2.33 0.96 20.66
C LEU A 560 1.08 1.80 20.92
N LEU A 561 0.57 1.76 22.15
CA LEU A 561 -0.38 2.75 22.63
C LEU A 561 0.37 3.86 23.38
N VAL A 562 0.31 5.08 22.86
CA VAL A 562 0.86 6.29 23.50
C VAL A 562 -0.28 7.08 24.12
N THR A 563 -0.24 7.29 25.43
CA THR A 563 -1.18 8.18 26.14
C THR A 563 -0.47 9.46 26.56
N VAL A 564 -0.89 10.60 26.02
CA VAL A 564 -0.43 11.92 26.44
C VAL A 564 -1.34 12.43 27.57
N GLY A 565 -0.83 12.38 28.79
CA GLY A 565 -1.47 12.93 29.99
C GLY A 565 -1.13 14.40 30.21
N ALA A 566 -1.43 14.92 31.40
CA ALA A 566 -1.22 16.33 31.72
C ALA A 566 0.27 16.75 31.73
N ARG A 567 1.17 15.87 32.20
CA ARG A 567 2.60 16.17 32.39
C ARG A 567 3.54 15.05 31.91
N GLN A 568 2.98 13.98 31.34
CA GLN A 568 3.74 12.80 30.99
C GLN A 568 3.13 12.08 29.78
N LEU A 569 3.99 11.37 29.05
CA LEU A 569 3.64 10.34 28.09
C LEU A 569 3.66 8.99 28.81
N GLU A 570 2.69 8.14 28.54
CA GLU A 570 2.72 6.73 28.89
C GLU A 570 2.82 5.90 27.61
N LEU A 571 3.82 5.02 27.55
CA LEU A 571 4.14 4.19 26.40
C LEU A 571 3.84 2.73 26.74
N CYS A 572 2.81 2.15 26.12
CA CYS A 572 2.35 0.79 26.36
C CYS A 572 2.45 -0.06 25.07
N PRO A 573 3.58 -0.72 24.79
CA PRO A 573 3.70 -1.61 23.64
C PRO A 573 2.98 -2.94 23.89
N ARG A 574 2.22 -3.40 22.90
CA ARG A 574 1.35 -4.59 22.99
C ARG A 574 1.67 -5.59 21.89
N LEU A 575 1.71 -6.87 22.26
CA LEU A 575 1.93 -8.02 21.39
C LEU A 575 0.64 -8.45 20.67
N LEU A 576 0.74 -9.42 19.77
CA LEU A 576 -0.37 -9.93 18.96
C LEU A 576 -1.49 -10.62 19.74
N ASP A 577 -1.23 -11.04 20.97
CA ASP A 577 -2.23 -11.59 21.90
C ASP A 577 -2.84 -10.51 22.82
N GLY A 578 -2.47 -9.24 22.61
CA GLY A 578 -2.89 -8.10 23.43
C GLY A 578 -2.10 -7.93 24.74
N SER A 579 -1.20 -8.85 25.07
CA SER A 579 -0.36 -8.75 26.27
C SER A 579 0.71 -7.65 26.11
N PRO A 580 1.20 -7.05 27.22
CA PRO A 580 2.26 -6.06 27.14
C PRO A 580 3.59 -6.69 26.69
N LEU A 581 4.26 -6.07 25.71
CA LEU A 581 5.64 -6.43 25.32
C LEU A 581 6.63 -6.11 26.46
N GLU A 582 6.35 -5.03 27.18
CA GLU A 582 6.98 -4.62 28.43
C GLU A 582 5.97 -3.81 29.28
N PRO A 583 6.20 -3.63 30.59
CA PRO A 583 5.39 -2.71 31.39
C PRO A 583 5.34 -1.31 30.77
N CYS A 584 4.21 -0.63 30.91
CA CYS A 584 4.07 0.72 30.40
C CYS A 584 5.16 1.63 30.99
N THR A 585 5.83 2.39 30.13
CA THR A 585 6.92 3.29 30.51
C THR A 585 6.41 4.72 30.51
N THR A 586 6.71 5.48 31.55
CA THR A 586 6.35 6.90 31.66
C THR A 586 7.52 7.81 31.31
N LEU A 587 7.29 8.80 30.45
CA LEU A 587 8.24 9.86 30.13
C LEU A 587 7.66 11.20 30.56
N ALA A 588 8.44 12.04 31.26
CA ALA A 588 8.01 13.41 31.56
C ALA A 588 7.95 14.23 30.26
N LEU A 589 6.90 15.04 30.11
CA LEU A 589 6.83 16.04 29.04
C LEU A 589 7.89 17.14 29.28
N ALA A 590 8.42 17.68 28.19
CA ALA A 590 9.27 18.84 28.24
C ALA A 590 8.54 20.00 28.93
N ALA A 591 9.21 20.66 29.87
CA ALA A 591 8.62 21.81 30.54
C ALA A 591 8.25 22.89 29.50
N PRO A 592 7.08 23.54 29.64
CA PRO A 592 6.71 24.64 28.77
C PRO A 592 7.81 25.71 28.80
N ALA A 593 8.05 26.38 27.68
CA ALA A 593 8.99 27.49 27.65
C ALA A 593 8.55 28.54 28.69
N PRO A 594 9.47 29.14 29.45
CA PRO A 594 9.10 30.24 30.33
C PRO A 594 8.44 31.33 29.48
N THR A 595 7.28 31.81 29.92
CA THR A 595 6.60 32.94 29.28
C THR A 595 7.57 34.11 29.25
N PRO A 596 7.82 34.77 28.10
CA PRO A 596 8.63 35.98 28.11
C PRO A 596 7.99 36.97 29.07
N ALA A 597 8.78 37.53 29.99
CA ALA A 597 8.30 38.56 30.91
C ALA A 597 7.70 39.71 30.08
N PRO A 598 6.57 40.31 30.49
CA PRO A 598 6.04 41.48 29.83
C PRO A 598 7.10 42.60 29.84
N PRO A 599 7.13 43.46 28.80
CA PRO A 599 8.13 44.52 28.64
C PRO A 599 8.13 45.53 29.79
#